data_AF-A0A2U9IGF1-F1
#
_entry.id   AF-A0A2U9IGF1-F1
#
_cell.length_a   1.000
_cell.length_b   1.000
_cell.length_c   1.000
_cell.angle_alpha   90.00
_cell.angle_beta   90.00
_cell.angle_gamma   90.00
#
_symmetry.space_group_name_H-M   'P 1'
#
loop_
_entity.id
_entity.type
_entity.pdbx_description
1 polymer ?
#
loop_
_entity_poly.entity_id
_entity_poly.type
_entity_poly.pdbx_seq_one_letter_code
_entity_poly.pdbx_strand_id
1 'polypeptide(L)'
;MGQIGIVQTFDALFLIEFVTIYYLLNRKVSNLKINKDTIKQLLLLNTFKSIVDFIASDEIVEQGIIGSTLDIKDKQFMRFMEDKIKKISADVRILSNSIYLLENFEEKSNKMISYCNDIKYMVLSSMLMLAITLIPFGDNFIILTLGFVIGLEIIGMYYSILALILYREIKNDYTKIISKNTNK
;
A
#
# COMPACT_ATOMS: atom_id res chain seq x y z
N MET A 1 -18.87 -21.13 -38.95
CA MET A 1 -19.68 -20.10 -38.25
C MET A 1 -20.04 -20.46 -36.80
N GLY A 2 -20.53 -21.68 -36.49
CA GLY A 2 -20.98 -22.01 -35.12
C GLY A 2 -19.92 -21.96 -34.00
N GLN A 3 -18.68 -22.38 -34.25
CA GLN A 3 -17.63 -22.39 -33.21
C GLN A 3 -17.08 -21.00 -32.86
N ILE A 4 -16.93 -20.11 -33.85
CA ILE A 4 -16.40 -18.76 -33.63
C ILE A 4 -17.37 -17.91 -32.81
N GLY A 5 -18.68 -18.03 -33.06
CA GLY A 5 -19.70 -17.34 -32.27
C GLY A 5 -19.72 -17.78 -30.79
N ILE A 6 -19.45 -19.06 -30.50
CA ILE A 6 -19.34 -19.55 -29.12
C ILE A 6 -18.14 -18.92 -28.42
N VAL A 7 -16.98 -18.87 -29.08
CA VAL A 7 -15.76 -18.26 -28.50
C VAL A 7 -15.95 -16.76 -28.25
N GLN A 8 -16.56 -16.03 -29.18
CA GLN A 8 -16.88 -14.61 -29.00
C GLN A 8 -17.83 -14.36 -27.81
N THR A 9 -18.79 -15.26 -27.61
CA THR A 9 -19.73 -15.15 -26.47
C THR A 9 -19.02 -15.40 -25.14
N PHE A 10 -18.10 -16.38 -25.10
CA PHE A 10 -17.26 -16.65 -23.94
C PHE A 10 -16.34 -15.48 -23.61
N ASP A 11 -15.68 -14.91 -24.61
CA ASP A 11 -14.80 -13.74 -24.47
C ASP A 11 -15.59 -12.53 -23.91
N ALA A 12 -16.79 -12.27 -24.44
CA ALA A 12 -17.66 -11.21 -23.92
C ALA A 12 -18.06 -11.41 -22.45
N LEU A 13 -18.35 -12.66 -22.03
CA LEU A 13 -18.63 -12.98 -20.63
C LEU A 13 -17.40 -12.72 -19.73
N PHE A 14 -16.23 -13.14 -20.21
CA PHE A 14 -14.96 -12.97 -19.49
C PHE A 14 -14.59 -11.48 -19.33
N LEU A 15 -14.80 -10.68 -20.37
CA LEU A 15 -14.65 -9.23 -20.32
C LEU A 15 -15.61 -8.59 -19.30
N ILE A 16 -16.87 -9.04 -19.24
CA ILE A 16 -17.85 -8.53 -18.25
C ILE A 16 -17.37 -8.83 -16.83
N GLU A 17 -16.87 -10.04 -16.57
CA GLU A 17 -16.31 -10.40 -15.27
C GLU A 17 -15.11 -9.52 -14.94
N PHE A 18 -14.19 -9.34 -15.90
CA PHE A 18 -13.00 -8.52 -15.71
C PHE A 18 -13.33 -7.05 -15.41
N VAL A 19 -14.26 -6.46 -16.17
CA VAL A 19 -14.76 -5.09 -15.95
C VAL A 19 -15.43 -4.96 -14.58
N THR A 20 -16.20 -5.97 -14.17
CA THR A 20 -16.86 -5.99 -12.85
C THR A 20 -15.84 -6.00 -11.72
N ILE A 21 -14.80 -6.84 -11.84
CA ILE A 21 -13.69 -6.89 -10.87
C ILE A 21 -12.96 -5.54 -10.83
N TYR A 22 -12.66 -4.96 -11.99
CA TYR A 22 -12.02 -3.64 -12.08
C TYR A 22 -12.86 -2.56 -11.40
N TYR A 23 -14.18 -2.53 -11.62
CA TYR A 23 -15.07 -1.58 -10.99
C TYR A 23 -15.08 -1.72 -9.46
N LEU A 24 -15.16 -2.96 -8.95
CA LEU A 24 -15.10 -3.25 -7.51
C LEU A 24 -13.77 -2.82 -6.89
N LEU A 25 -12.66 -3.07 -7.58
CA LEU A 25 -11.33 -2.64 -7.16
C LEU A 25 -11.24 -1.11 -7.10
N ASN A 26 -11.67 -0.43 -8.18
CA ASN A 26 -11.61 1.03 -8.27
C ASN A 26 -12.43 1.70 -7.16
N ARG A 27 -13.61 1.16 -6.83
CA ARG A 27 -14.42 1.63 -5.69
C ARG A 27 -13.68 1.51 -4.36
N LYS A 28 -13.02 0.37 -4.11
CA LYS A 28 -12.23 0.15 -2.89
C LYS A 28 -11.03 1.10 -2.80
N VAL A 29 -10.31 1.27 -3.91
CA VAL A 29 -9.13 2.13 -4.00
C VAL A 29 -9.49 3.61 -3.87
N SER A 30 -10.59 4.05 -4.46
CA SER A 30 -11.11 5.41 -4.31
C SER A 30 -11.40 5.76 -2.85
N ASN A 31 -12.06 4.86 -2.10
CA ASN A 31 -12.30 5.04 -0.67
C ASN A 31 -10.99 5.15 0.13
N LEU A 32 -9.96 4.38 -0.22
CA LEU A 32 -8.63 4.50 0.39
C LEU A 32 -7.97 5.84 0.04
N LYS A 33 -8.12 6.31 -1.20
CA LYS A 33 -7.54 7.60 -1.65
C LYS A 33 -8.15 8.78 -0.90
N ILE A 34 -9.47 8.76 -0.64
CA ILE A 34 -10.16 9.78 0.16
C ILE A 34 -9.57 9.86 1.57
N ASN A 35 -9.23 8.72 2.17
CA ASN A 35 -8.68 8.66 3.52
C ASN A 35 -7.14 8.70 3.55
N LYS A 36 -6.46 8.70 2.41
CA LYS A 36 -4.99 8.58 2.32
C LYS A 36 -4.29 9.74 3.02
N ASP A 37 -4.80 10.95 2.84
CA ASP A 37 -4.20 12.15 3.43
C ASP A 37 -4.36 12.13 4.96
N THR A 38 -5.52 11.71 5.47
CA THR A 38 -5.75 11.53 6.91
C THR A 38 -4.82 10.45 7.48
N ILE A 39 -4.63 9.33 6.78
CA ILE A 39 -3.73 8.25 7.21
C ILE A 39 -2.28 8.75 7.24
N LYS A 40 -1.86 9.43 6.17
CA LYS A 40 -0.53 10.01 6.06
C LYS A 40 -0.28 11.03 7.17
N GLN A 41 -1.25 11.91 7.44
CA GLN A 41 -1.17 12.90 8.53
C GLN A 41 -1.08 12.22 9.90
N LEU A 42 -1.86 11.17 10.17
CA LEU A 42 -1.77 10.41 11.43
C LEU A 42 -0.41 9.72 11.61
N LEU A 43 0.12 9.13 10.54
CA LEU A 43 1.45 8.51 10.55
C LEU A 43 2.55 9.56 10.75
N LEU A 44 2.47 10.69 10.05
CA LEU A 44 3.38 11.82 10.23
C LEU A 44 3.31 12.38 11.66
N LEU A 45 2.10 12.52 12.22
CA LEU A 45 1.90 13.00 13.57
C LEU A 45 2.50 12.03 14.60
N ASN A 46 2.30 10.72 14.42
CA ASN A 46 2.91 9.70 15.29
C ASN A 46 4.44 9.71 15.20
N THR A 47 4.99 9.87 14.00
CA THR A 47 6.45 10.00 13.79
C THR A 47 6.97 11.29 14.42
N PHE A 48 6.30 12.42 14.17
CA PHE A 48 6.66 13.71 14.76
C PHE A 48 6.58 13.67 16.29
N LYS A 49 5.51 13.10 16.84
CA LYS A 49 5.39 12.86 18.28
C LYS A 49 6.55 12.01 18.81
N SER A 50 6.90 10.92 18.12
CA SER A 50 8.03 10.08 18.54
C SER A 50 9.37 10.83 18.50
N ILE A 51 9.56 11.75 17.53
CA ILE A 51 10.74 12.64 17.45
C ILE A 51 10.73 13.66 18.58
N VAL A 52 9.58 14.29 18.85
CA VAL A 52 9.44 15.27 19.94
C VAL A 52 9.61 14.60 21.29
N ASP A 53 8.99 13.45 21.54
CA ASP A 53 9.15 12.68 22.78
C ASP A 53 10.62 12.26 22.98
N PHE A 54 11.35 11.98 21.88
CA PHE A 54 12.79 11.71 21.92
C PHE A 54 13.60 12.96 22.30
N ILE A 55 13.37 14.09 21.61
CA ILE A 55 14.12 15.36 21.83
C ILE A 55 13.78 16.00 23.17
N ALA A 56 12.51 15.99 23.56
CA ALA A 56 11.96 16.58 24.77
C ALA A 56 12.06 15.66 25.99
N SER A 57 12.67 14.47 25.86
CA SER A 57 13.11 13.75 27.03
C SER A 57 14.12 14.67 27.75
N ASP A 58 13.67 15.28 28.86
CA ASP A 58 14.32 16.35 29.66
C ASP A 58 15.77 16.09 30.11
N GLU A 59 16.38 14.98 29.70
CA GLU A 59 17.60 14.43 30.24
C GLU A 59 18.86 14.85 29.48
N ILE A 60 18.80 15.32 28.23
CA ILE A 60 20.03 15.74 27.51
C ILE A 60 20.50 17.13 27.98
N VAL A 61 19.57 18.01 28.38
CA VAL A 61 19.89 19.40 28.76
C VAL A 61 20.21 19.53 30.26
N GLU A 62 19.51 18.83 31.15
CA GLU A 62 19.84 18.85 32.60
C GLU A 62 21.15 18.13 32.94
N GLN A 63 21.58 17.15 32.14
CA GLN A 63 22.79 16.35 32.43
C GLN A 63 24.11 17.05 32.15
N GLY A 64 24.12 18.06 31.28
CA GLY A 64 25.26 18.98 31.14
C GLY A 64 25.51 19.80 32.41
N ILE A 65 24.46 20.01 33.21
CA ILE A 65 24.50 20.78 34.45
C ILE A 65 24.87 19.87 35.64
N ILE A 66 24.30 18.67 35.74
CA ILE A 66 24.53 17.74 36.86
C ILE A 66 25.94 17.15 36.86
N GLY A 67 26.53 16.88 35.68
CA GLY A 67 27.92 16.38 35.57
C GLY A 67 28.99 17.39 36.01
N SER A 68 28.65 18.69 36.06
CA SER A 68 29.56 19.74 36.54
C SER A 68 29.47 20.01 38.05
N THR A 69 28.48 19.45 38.75
CA THR A 69 28.16 19.80 40.15
C THR A 69 28.16 18.64 41.14
N LEU A 70 28.17 17.37 40.73
CA LEU A 70 28.12 16.23 41.65
C LEU A 70 29.24 15.19 41.39
N ASP A 71 30.03 14.92 42.43
CA ASP A 71 31.06 13.87 42.51
C ASP A 71 30.38 12.48 42.62
N ILE A 72 29.75 12.04 41.53
CA ILE A 72 29.05 10.75 41.46
C ILE A 72 30.10 9.66 41.21
N LYS A 73 30.23 8.71 42.14
CA LYS A 73 31.11 7.52 41.97
C LYS A 73 30.84 6.83 40.64
N ASP A 74 31.89 6.65 39.82
CA ASP A 74 31.87 6.10 38.45
C ASP A 74 30.88 4.96 38.22
N LYS A 75 30.74 4.03 39.18
CA LYS A 75 29.86 2.86 39.05
C LYS A 75 28.35 3.18 39.02
N GLN A 76 27.92 4.23 39.72
CA GLN A 76 26.52 4.68 39.69
C GLN A 76 26.23 5.47 38.41
N PHE A 77 27.18 6.30 37.98
CA PHE A 77 27.13 6.99 36.70
C PHE A 77 27.07 6.00 35.52
N MET A 78 27.90 4.95 35.54
CA MET A 78 27.88 3.92 34.48
C MET A 78 26.56 3.15 34.40
N ARG A 79 25.95 2.77 35.55
CA ARG A 79 24.63 2.12 35.55
C ARG A 79 23.53 3.03 35.03
N PHE A 80 23.57 4.30 35.43
CA PHE A 80 22.67 5.32 34.93
C PHE A 80 22.80 5.48 33.40
N MET A 81 24.04 5.55 32.88
CA MET A 81 24.31 5.62 31.45
C MET A 81 23.83 4.38 30.69
N GLU A 82 24.02 3.17 31.23
CA GLU A 82 23.51 1.93 30.62
C GLU A 82 21.98 1.92 30.50
N ASP A 83 21.28 2.31 31.55
CA ASP A 83 19.81 2.36 31.54
C ASP A 83 19.28 3.45 30.59
N LYS A 84 20.02 4.56 30.46
CA LYS A 84 19.73 5.62 29.47
C LYS A 84 19.94 5.15 28.04
N ILE A 85 21.07 4.50 27.76
CA ILE A 85 21.37 3.95 26.43
C ILE A 85 20.29 2.93 26.03
N LYS A 86 19.82 2.09 26.96
CA LYS A 86 18.71 1.16 26.71
C LYS A 86 17.40 1.89 26.39
N LYS A 87 17.07 2.95 27.14
CA LYS A 87 15.87 3.77 26.89
C LYS A 87 15.94 4.45 25.52
N ILE A 88 17.04 5.13 25.21
CA ILE A 88 17.31 5.74 23.90
C ILE A 88 17.22 4.70 22.79
N SER A 89 17.80 3.51 22.97
CA SER A 89 17.71 2.43 21.99
C SER A 89 16.27 1.98 21.75
N ALA A 90 15.45 1.91 22.80
CA ALA A 90 14.02 1.60 22.68
C ALA A 90 13.26 2.70 21.93
N ASP A 91 13.52 3.97 22.24
CA ASP A 91 12.87 5.12 21.60
C ASP A 91 13.25 5.23 20.11
N VAL A 92 14.53 5.04 19.79
CA VAL A 92 15.03 4.97 18.39
C VAL A 92 14.37 3.82 17.64
N ARG A 93 14.15 2.67 18.28
CA ARG A 93 13.46 1.54 17.66
C ARG A 93 11.98 1.84 17.39
N ILE A 94 11.31 2.57 18.28
CA ILE A 94 9.92 3.02 18.09
C ILE A 94 9.84 4.01 16.92
N LEU A 95 10.78 4.96 16.86
CA LEU A 95 10.88 5.93 15.77
C LEU A 95 11.13 5.23 14.42
N SER A 96 12.11 4.33 14.36
CA SER A 96 12.45 3.56 13.16
C SER A 96 11.25 2.74 12.66
N ASN A 97 10.51 2.09 13.57
CA ASN A 97 9.29 1.40 13.21
C ASN A 97 8.21 2.34 12.66
N SER A 98 8.06 3.54 13.20
CA SER A 98 7.07 4.51 12.75
C SER A 98 7.37 5.05 11.35
N ILE A 99 8.65 5.33 11.07
CA ILE A 99 9.13 5.72 9.73
C ILE A 99 8.93 4.57 8.74
N TYR A 100 9.33 3.35 9.11
CA TYR A 100 9.16 2.16 8.26
C TYR A 100 7.69 1.92 7.87
N LEU A 101 6.76 2.07 8.83
CA LEU A 101 5.33 1.93 8.54
C LEU A 101 4.82 2.99 7.57
N LEU A 102 5.31 4.23 7.66
CA LEU A 102 4.96 5.31 6.75
C LEU A 102 5.49 5.03 5.33
N GLU A 103 6.76 4.69 5.19
CA GLU A 103 7.38 4.39 3.89
C GLU A 103 6.70 3.20 3.21
N ASN A 104 6.46 2.12 3.97
CA ASN A 104 5.79 0.93 3.47
C ASN A 104 4.33 1.22 3.04
N PHE A 105 3.63 2.08 3.78
CA PHE A 105 2.28 2.53 3.39
C PHE A 105 2.31 3.30 2.06
N GLU A 106 3.24 4.24 1.89
CA GLU A 106 3.37 5.00 0.65
C GLU A 106 3.73 4.10 -0.53
N GLU A 107 4.69 3.19 -0.35
CA GLU A 107 5.10 2.24 -1.39
C GLU A 107 3.95 1.35 -1.83
N LYS A 108 3.25 0.70 -0.88
CA LYS A 108 2.10 -0.16 -1.19
C LYS A 108 0.96 0.61 -1.83
N SER A 109 0.68 1.82 -1.35
CA SER A 109 -0.35 2.69 -1.93
C SER A 109 -0.03 3.05 -3.37
N ASN A 110 1.21 3.41 -3.66
CA ASN A 110 1.64 3.77 -5.01
C ASN A 110 1.62 2.56 -5.96
N LYS A 111 2.09 1.39 -5.51
CA LYS A 111 1.98 0.13 -6.26
C LYS A 111 0.53 -0.21 -6.61
N MET A 112 -0.38 -0.12 -5.63
CA MET A 112 -1.81 -0.37 -5.84
C MET A 112 -2.44 0.58 -6.87
N ILE A 113 -2.07 1.87 -6.84
CA ILE A 113 -2.51 2.86 -7.83
C ILE A 113 -1.96 2.51 -9.21
N SER A 114 -0.70 2.11 -9.32
CA SER A 114 -0.08 1.66 -10.57
C SER A 114 -0.87 0.50 -11.17
N TYR A 115 -1.12 -0.56 -10.40
CA TYR A 115 -1.91 -1.70 -10.87
C TYR A 115 -3.31 -1.30 -11.32
N CYS A 116 -3.99 -0.39 -10.61
CA CYS A 116 -5.30 0.10 -11.06
C CYS A 116 -5.25 0.80 -12.42
N ASN A 117 -4.18 1.56 -12.69
CA ASN A 117 -3.99 2.21 -13.98
C ASN A 117 -3.67 1.19 -15.08
N ASP A 118 -2.81 0.20 -14.80
CA ASP A 118 -2.46 -0.85 -15.75
C ASP A 118 -3.71 -1.68 -16.12
N ILE A 119 -4.50 -2.08 -15.13
CA ILE A 119 -5.78 -2.78 -15.33
C ILE A 119 -6.74 -1.92 -16.16
N LYS A 120 -6.84 -0.62 -15.90
CA LYS A 120 -7.68 0.30 -16.70
C LYS A 120 -7.29 0.27 -18.18
N TYR A 121 -5.99 0.33 -18.48
CA TYR A 121 -5.52 0.29 -19.86
C TYR A 121 -5.72 -1.08 -20.50
N MET A 122 -5.58 -2.17 -19.74
CA MET A 122 -5.89 -3.52 -20.21
C MET A 122 -7.37 -3.66 -20.56
N VAL A 123 -8.29 -3.21 -19.70
CA VAL A 123 -9.74 -3.20 -19.98
C VAL A 123 -10.04 -2.42 -21.27
N LEU A 124 -9.48 -1.22 -21.42
CA LEU A 124 -9.67 -0.41 -22.63
C LEU A 124 -9.12 -1.12 -23.88
N SER A 125 -7.96 -1.76 -23.77
CA SER A 125 -7.33 -2.50 -24.87
C SER A 125 -8.15 -3.72 -25.27
N SER A 126 -8.66 -4.48 -24.30
CA SER A 126 -9.56 -5.62 -24.53
C SER A 126 -10.85 -5.18 -25.23
N MET A 127 -11.48 -4.07 -24.79
CA MET A 127 -12.67 -3.52 -25.45
C MET A 127 -12.40 -3.13 -26.90
N LEU A 128 -11.27 -2.47 -27.17
CA LEU A 128 -10.88 -2.07 -28.53
C LEU A 128 -10.61 -3.28 -29.43
N MET A 129 -9.87 -4.27 -28.93
CA MET A 129 -9.58 -5.49 -29.69
C MET A 129 -10.84 -6.29 -29.96
N LEU A 130 -11.75 -6.43 -28.99
CA LEU A 130 -13.04 -7.10 -29.18
C LEU A 130 -13.86 -6.38 -30.27
N ALA A 131 -13.88 -5.05 -30.28
CA ALA A 131 -14.53 -4.28 -31.35
C ALA A 131 -13.91 -4.53 -32.74
N ILE A 132 -12.58 -4.68 -32.82
CA ILE A 132 -11.88 -5.03 -34.08
C ILE A 132 -12.28 -6.42 -34.58
N THR A 133 -12.58 -7.37 -33.69
CA THR A 133 -12.99 -8.73 -34.08
C THR A 133 -14.34 -8.79 -34.81
N LEU A 134 -15.16 -7.73 -34.73
CA LEU A 134 -16.43 -7.60 -35.46
C LEU A 134 -16.22 -7.27 -36.95
N ILE A 135 -15.01 -6.87 -37.34
CA ILE A 135 -14.67 -6.57 -38.74
C ILE A 135 -14.29 -7.89 -39.44
N PRO A 136 -14.87 -8.22 -40.60
CA PRO A 136 -14.67 -9.52 -41.26
C PRO A 136 -13.32 -9.58 -41.99
N PHE A 137 -12.22 -9.69 -41.24
CA PHE A 137 -10.86 -9.90 -41.76
C PHE A 137 -10.52 -11.38 -42.03
N GLY A 138 -11.44 -12.30 -41.73
CA GLY A 138 -11.29 -13.75 -41.89
C GLY A 138 -11.09 -14.49 -40.57
N ASP A 139 -11.50 -15.77 -40.55
CA ASP A 139 -11.62 -16.59 -39.33
C ASP A 139 -10.31 -16.71 -38.53
N ASN A 140 -9.16 -16.84 -39.19
CA ASN A 140 -7.86 -16.96 -38.53
C ASN A 140 -7.46 -15.68 -37.78
N PHE A 141 -7.80 -14.51 -38.32
CA PHE A 141 -7.52 -13.23 -37.68
C PHE A 141 -8.41 -13.03 -36.44
N ILE A 142 -9.68 -13.43 -36.54
CA ILE A 142 -10.64 -13.39 -35.44
C ILE A 142 -10.17 -14.29 -34.28
N ILE A 143 -9.73 -15.52 -34.57
CA ILE A 143 -9.24 -16.43 -33.52
C ILE A 143 -7.98 -15.87 -32.83
N LEU A 144 -7.05 -15.31 -33.60
CA LEU A 144 -5.82 -14.72 -33.05
C LEU A 144 -6.13 -13.52 -32.15
N THR A 145 -7.00 -12.62 -32.61
CA THR A 145 -7.40 -11.43 -31.83
C THR A 145 -8.13 -11.81 -30.54
N LEU A 146 -9.06 -12.76 -30.58
CA LEU A 146 -9.72 -13.30 -29.39
C LEU A 146 -8.71 -13.92 -28.41
N GLY A 147 -7.72 -14.66 -28.91
CA GLY A 147 -6.64 -15.20 -28.07
C GLY A 147 -5.84 -14.11 -27.35
N PHE A 148 -5.56 -12.99 -28.00
CA PHE A 148 -4.90 -11.83 -27.38
C PHE A 148 -5.79 -11.16 -26.33
N VAL A 149 -7.09 -11.02 -26.58
CA VAL A 149 -8.04 -10.43 -25.64
C VAL A 149 -8.10 -11.27 -24.36
N ILE A 150 -8.35 -12.58 -24.49
CA ILE A 150 -8.38 -13.50 -23.35
C ILE A 150 -7.06 -13.46 -22.56
N GLY A 151 -5.92 -13.42 -23.26
CA GLY A 151 -4.61 -13.30 -22.62
C GLY A 151 -4.46 -12.02 -21.79
N LEU A 152 -4.86 -10.88 -22.34
CA LEU A 152 -4.87 -9.59 -21.64
C LEU A 152 -5.80 -9.61 -20.43
N GLU A 153 -6.98 -10.20 -20.56
CA GLU A 153 -7.96 -10.29 -19.48
C GLU A 153 -7.47 -11.16 -18.33
N ILE A 154 -6.84 -12.31 -18.61
CA ILE A 154 -6.25 -13.17 -17.57
C ILE A 154 -5.15 -12.42 -16.81
N ILE A 155 -4.26 -11.72 -17.53
CA ILE A 155 -3.20 -10.91 -16.91
C ILE A 155 -3.81 -9.79 -16.07
N GLY A 156 -4.85 -9.12 -16.58
CA GLY A 156 -5.56 -8.07 -15.87
C GLY A 156 -6.27 -8.56 -14.60
N MET A 157 -6.89 -9.74 -14.65
CA MET A 157 -7.48 -10.39 -13.47
C MET A 157 -6.41 -10.73 -12.43
N TYR A 158 -5.25 -11.24 -12.85
CA TYR A 158 -4.12 -11.49 -11.96
C TYR A 158 -3.67 -10.21 -11.23
N TYR A 159 -3.48 -9.10 -11.95
CA TYR A 159 -3.15 -7.81 -11.33
C TYR A 159 -4.26 -7.29 -10.41
N SER A 160 -5.53 -7.57 -10.75
CA SER A 160 -6.67 -7.21 -9.91
C SER A 160 -6.63 -7.93 -8.56
N ILE A 161 -6.24 -9.21 -8.54
CA ILE A 161 -6.06 -9.98 -7.31
C ILE A 161 -4.91 -9.39 -6.47
N LEU A 162 -3.76 -9.09 -7.09
CA LEU A 162 -2.63 -8.46 -6.39
C LEU A 162 -3.02 -7.12 -5.76
N ALA A 163 -3.74 -6.28 -6.49
CA ALA A 163 -4.23 -4.99 -5.99
C ALA A 163 -5.21 -5.17 -4.82
N LEU A 164 -6.07 -6.19 -4.84
CA LEU A 164 -6.97 -6.52 -3.74
C LEU A 164 -6.23 -7.02 -2.49
N ILE A 165 -5.15 -7.78 -2.66
CA ILE A 165 -4.29 -8.23 -1.55
C ILE A 165 -3.63 -7.00 -0.90
N LEU A 166 -3.01 -6.12 -1.70
CA LEU A 166 -2.41 -4.88 -1.21
C LEU A 166 -3.43 -3.99 -0.49
N TYR A 167 -4.64 -3.85 -1.05
CA TYR A 167 -5.73 -3.14 -0.40
C TYR A 167 -6.02 -3.68 1.01
N ARG A 168 -6.09 -5.01 1.15
CA ARG A 168 -6.37 -5.67 2.44
C ARG A 168 -5.26 -5.43 3.45
N GLU A 169 -4.00 -5.52 3.03
CA GLU A 169 -2.85 -5.25 3.88
C GLU A 169 -2.87 -3.80 4.39
N ILE A 170 -3.01 -2.83 3.48
CA ILE A 170 -3.08 -1.40 3.82
C ILE A 170 -4.22 -1.14 4.82
N LYS A 171 -5.40 -1.73 4.58
CA LYS A 171 -6.56 -1.57 5.46
C LYS A 171 -6.32 -2.15 6.86
N ASN A 172 -5.68 -3.32 6.94
CA ASN A 172 -5.35 -3.95 8.22
C ASN A 172 -4.36 -3.10 9.02
N ASP A 173 -3.33 -2.57 8.35
CA ASP A 173 -2.33 -1.72 8.99
C ASP A 173 -2.96 -0.41 9.49
N TYR A 174 -3.85 0.21 8.71
CA TYR A 174 -4.64 1.36 9.13
C TYR A 174 -5.49 1.08 10.38
N THR A 175 -6.22 -0.04 10.39
CA THR A 175 -7.10 -0.40 11.51
C THR A 175 -6.30 -0.59 12.80
N LYS A 176 -5.11 -1.19 12.71
CA LYS A 176 -4.18 -1.32 13.85
C LYS A 176 -3.73 0.05 14.37
N ILE A 177 -3.37 0.97 13.46
CA ILE A 177 -2.91 2.32 13.85
C ILE A 177 -4.00 3.11 14.55
N ILE A 178 -5.25 3.10 14.04
CA ILE A 178 -6.37 3.78 14.70
C ILE A 178 -6.62 3.19 16.08
N SER A 179 -6.72 1.86 16.18
CA SER A 179 -7.03 1.18 17.45
C SER A 179 -6.04 1.49 18.57
N LYS A 180 -4.77 1.75 18.22
CA LYS A 180 -3.74 2.17 19.18
C LYS A 180 -3.89 3.63 19.62
N ASN A 181 -4.42 4.49 18.75
CA ASN A 181 -4.59 5.92 19.03
C ASN A 181 -5.95 6.25 19.69
N THR A 182 -6.97 5.39 19.61
CA THR A 182 -8.27 5.58 20.27
C THR A 182 -8.39 4.96 21.67
N ASN A 183 -7.44 4.10 22.07
CA ASN A 183 -7.39 3.46 23.40
C ASN A 183 -6.46 4.17 24.39
N LYS A 184 -6.15 5.45 24.16
CA LYS A 184 -5.49 6.35 25.10
C LYS A 184 -6.39 7.54 25.35
#